data_AF-A0A231GTU8-F1
#
_entry.id   AF-A0A231GTU8-F1
#
_cell.length_a   1.000
_cell.length_b   1.000
_cell.length_c   1.000
_cell.angle_alpha   90.00
_cell.angle_beta   90.00
_cell.angle_gamma   90.00
#
_symmetry.space_group_name_H-M   'P 1'
#
loop_
_entity.id
_entity.type
_entity.pdbx_description
1 polymer ?
#
loop_
_entity_poly.entity_id
_entity_poly.type
_entity_poly.pdbx_seq_one_letter_code
_entity_poly.pdbx_strand_id
1 'polypeptide(L)'
;MMARNGSRSVSATAPAMPDRWQMKVLAGVYAHASAAREMAAAARAGREASGELPPPSWSRAFRTEVLLGQELEKAGLAAGVPREWLNQARTRAHLGQPWRRDLHWHNPRPVDRTRLLVGLAGEAHRIQDLAAVAVAYEHRGAHAEPGTATWVMRNLRRSRTRLVQLARLLAVNDDEAQRLWNSPHHWTAAAEGARAAGVDELDTRWRAHARNDQTSIVLQARALTKSGITAPTSAALPPPGRILELLRKELEHNIVPEAEGADRHLEAEVVEPARHGIEIAVAATGIGSGGADGLVHDRLPVLPRQPSFGVGVEP
;
A
#
# COMPACT_ATOMS: atom_id res chain seq x y z
N MET A 1 27.29 19.00 -54.01
CA MET A 1 27.43 18.94 -52.54
C MET A 1 26.31 18.04 -52.02
N MET A 2 26.59 16.76 -51.79
CA MET A 2 25.61 15.75 -51.38
C MET A 2 25.67 15.54 -49.87
N ALA A 3 24.60 15.85 -49.14
CA ALA A 3 24.48 15.56 -47.72
C ALA A 3 23.88 14.16 -47.53
N ARG A 4 24.72 13.21 -47.09
CA ARG A 4 24.29 11.90 -46.60
C ARG A 4 23.72 12.07 -45.20
N ASN A 5 22.40 11.90 -45.05
CA ASN A 5 21.76 11.71 -43.76
C ASN A 5 22.13 10.32 -43.23
N GLY A 6 23.02 10.29 -42.24
CA GLY A 6 23.35 9.09 -41.49
C GLY A 6 22.21 8.73 -40.55
N SER A 7 21.46 7.69 -40.91
CA SER A 7 20.52 6.99 -40.04
C SER A 7 21.25 6.55 -38.77
N ARG A 8 20.97 7.22 -37.63
CA ARG A 8 21.38 6.72 -36.32
C ARG A 8 20.53 5.49 -35.99
N SER A 9 21.18 4.36 -36.15
CA SER A 9 20.79 3.05 -35.66
C SER A 9 20.28 3.16 -34.23
N VAL A 10 19.05 2.69 -34.00
CA VAL A 10 18.49 2.45 -32.67
C VAL A 10 19.39 1.40 -32.01
N SER A 11 20.23 1.84 -31.08
CA SER A 11 21.09 0.95 -30.30
C SER A 11 20.23 -0.11 -29.62
N ALA A 12 20.55 -1.38 -29.88
CA ALA A 12 19.98 -2.51 -29.18
C ALA A 12 20.17 -2.32 -27.66
N THR A 13 19.07 -2.10 -26.96
CA THR A 13 19.06 -1.92 -25.51
C THR A 13 19.57 -3.20 -24.86
N ALA A 14 20.66 -3.10 -24.09
CA ALA A 14 21.17 -4.21 -23.31
C ALA A 14 20.04 -4.82 -22.45
N PRO A 15 20.01 -6.15 -22.23
CA PRO A 15 18.95 -6.78 -21.44
C PRO A 15 18.93 -6.16 -20.04
N ALA A 16 17.80 -5.56 -19.67
CA ALA A 16 17.60 -4.99 -18.35
C ALA A 16 17.72 -6.10 -17.29
N MET A 17 18.70 -5.98 -16.39
CA MET A 17 18.86 -6.91 -15.27
C MET A 17 18.19 -6.34 -14.01
N PRO A 18 17.51 -7.17 -13.20
CA PRO A 18 17.02 -6.72 -11.90
C PRO A 18 18.16 -6.32 -11.00
N ASP A 19 18.00 -5.22 -10.26
CA ASP A 19 18.94 -4.85 -9.21
C ASP A 19 18.89 -5.83 -8.02
N ARG A 20 19.77 -5.64 -7.03
CA ARG A 20 19.86 -6.50 -5.85
C ARG A 20 18.56 -6.60 -5.06
N TRP A 21 17.79 -5.52 -4.93
CA TRP A 21 16.56 -5.48 -4.13
C TRP A 21 15.38 -6.06 -4.92
N GLN A 22 15.27 -5.74 -6.19
CA GLN A 22 14.33 -6.36 -7.11
C GLN A 22 14.56 -7.88 -7.17
N MET A 23 15.82 -8.33 -7.23
CA MET A 23 16.18 -9.75 -7.19
C MET A 23 15.71 -10.45 -5.91
N LYS A 24 15.75 -9.77 -4.75
CA LYS A 24 15.21 -10.32 -3.49
C LYS A 24 13.70 -10.49 -3.53
N VAL A 25 12.97 -9.53 -4.11
CA VAL A 25 11.51 -9.65 -4.31
C VAL A 25 11.21 -10.83 -5.22
N LEU A 26 11.89 -10.94 -6.36
CA LEU A 26 11.70 -12.02 -7.33
C LEU A 26 11.99 -13.40 -6.71
N ALA A 27 13.08 -13.51 -5.94
CA ALA A 27 13.41 -14.72 -5.19
C ALA A 27 12.34 -15.06 -4.13
N GLY A 28 11.82 -14.06 -3.43
CA GLY A 28 10.75 -14.25 -2.45
C GLY A 28 9.43 -14.70 -3.08
N VAL A 29 9.05 -14.12 -4.23
CA VAL A 29 7.87 -14.53 -5.00
C VAL A 29 8.01 -15.98 -5.45
N TYR A 30 9.17 -16.34 -6.00
CA TYR A 30 9.49 -17.71 -6.34
C TYR A 30 9.37 -18.65 -5.12
N ALA A 31 9.95 -18.27 -3.98
CA ALA A 31 9.98 -19.10 -2.78
C ALA A 31 8.56 -19.37 -2.23
N HIS A 32 7.72 -18.34 -2.15
CA HIS A 32 6.32 -18.49 -1.73
C HIS A 32 5.52 -19.38 -2.68
N ALA A 33 5.68 -19.19 -4.00
CA ALA A 33 5.01 -20.00 -5.00
C ALA A 33 5.50 -21.47 -5.01
N SER A 34 6.80 -21.71 -4.83
CA SER A 34 7.37 -23.07 -4.75
C SER A 34 6.89 -23.78 -3.49
N ALA A 35 6.90 -23.11 -2.34
CA ALA A 35 6.40 -23.66 -1.08
C ALA A 35 4.92 -24.05 -1.19
N ALA A 36 4.07 -23.17 -1.74
CA ALA A 36 2.66 -23.49 -1.95
C ALA A 36 2.47 -24.69 -2.90
N ARG A 37 3.25 -24.77 -3.99
CA ARG A 37 3.22 -25.91 -4.93
C ARG A 37 3.62 -27.22 -4.24
N GLU A 38 4.71 -27.21 -3.48
CA GLU A 38 5.21 -28.36 -2.74
C GLU A 38 4.22 -28.84 -1.68
N MET A 39 3.63 -27.92 -0.92
CA MET A 39 2.57 -28.24 0.04
C MET A 39 1.34 -28.87 -0.63
N ALA A 40 0.94 -28.39 -1.80
CA ALA A 40 -0.15 -28.96 -2.57
C ALA A 40 0.18 -30.34 -3.14
N ALA A 41 1.41 -30.55 -3.61
CA ALA A 41 1.88 -31.85 -4.08
C ALA A 41 1.93 -32.89 -2.94
N ALA A 42 2.48 -32.51 -1.78
CA ALA A 42 2.52 -33.36 -0.60
C ALA A 42 1.12 -33.73 -0.10
N ALA A 43 0.18 -32.78 -0.09
CA ALA A 43 -1.21 -33.03 0.29
C ALA A 43 -1.93 -34.00 -0.66
N ARG A 44 -1.64 -33.94 -1.97
CA ARG A 44 -2.19 -34.90 -2.95
C ARG A 44 -1.61 -36.29 -2.75
N ALA A 45 -0.28 -36.41 -2.65
CA ALA A 45 0.39 -37.68 -2.42
C ALA A 45 -0.05 -38.35 -1.11
N GLY A 46 -0.20 -37.57 -0.03
CA GLY A 46 -0.71 -38.09 1.25
C GLY A 46 -2.14 -38.64 1.13
N ARG A 47 -3.02 -37.91 0.44
CA ARG A 47 -4.40 -38.37 0.20
C ARG A 47 -4.44 -39.64 -0.66
N GLU A 48 -3.60 -39.72 -1.69
CA GLU A 48 -3.51 -40.92 -2.55
C GLU A 48 -3.00 -42.14 -1.76
N ALA A 49 -2.11 -41.95 -0.79
CA ALA A 49 -1.54 -43.02 0.00
C ALA A 49 -2.42 -43.49 1.17
N SER A 50 -3.05 -42.57 1.92
CA SER A 50 -3.81 -42.90 3.14
C SER A 50 -5.32 -42.67 3.02
N GLY A 51 -5.81 -41.99 1.98
CA GLY A 51 -7.20 -41.56 1.86
C GLY A 51 -7.58 -40.39 2.78
N GLU A 52 -6.70 -39.96 3.67
CA GLU A 52 -7.00 -38.92 4.65
C GLU A 52 -6.87 -37.50 4.07
N LEU A 53 -7.69 -36.59 4.61
CA LEU A 53 -7.60 -35.17 4.27
C LEU A 53 -6.49 -34.47 5.06
N PRO A 54 -5.81 -33.45 4.48
CA PRO A 54 -4.81 -32.68 5.21
C PRO A 54 -5.40 -32.03 6.47
N PRO A 55 -4.64 -31.96 7.58
CA PRO A 55 -5.13 -31.37 8.82
C PRO A 55 -5.44 -29.86 8.65
N PRO A 56 -6.30 -29.26 9.50
CA PRO A 56 -6.63 -27.83 9.41
C PRO A 56 -5.42 -26.89 9.50
N SER A 57 -4.34 -27.30 10.17
CA SER A 57 -3.08 -26.57 10.24
C SER A 57 -2.40 -26.43 8.87
N TRP A 58 -2.46 -27.46 8.01
CA TRP A 58 -1.97 -27.41 6.64
C TRP A 58 -2.70 -26.33 5.83
N SER A 59 -4.04 -26.29 5.92
CA SER A 59 -4.84 -25.31 5.18
C SER A 59 -4.50 -23.86 5.57
N ARG A 60 -4.26 -23.61 6.86
CA ARG A 60 -3.83 -22.29 7.37
C ARG A 60 -2.45 -21.90 6.85
N ALA A 61 -1.48 -22.82 6.89
CA ALA A 61 -0.13 -22.59 6.39
C ALA A 61 -0.12 -22.36 4.87
N PHE A 62 -0.85 -23.17 4.10
CA PHE A 62 -0.96 -23.02 2.65
C PHE A 62 -1.55 -21.66 2.27
N ARG A 63 -2.68 -21.27 2.89
CA ARG A 63 -3.27 -19.94 2.67
C ARG A 63 -2.31 -18.81 3.02
N THR A 64 -1.53 -18.97 4.09
CA THR A 64 -0.53 -17.98 4.50
C THR A 64 0.55 -17.81 3.44
N GLU A 65 1.09 -18.90 2.89
CA GLU A 65 2.12 -18.81 1.84
C GLU A 65 1.57 -18.18 0.55
N VAL A 66 0.36 -18.55 0.13
CA VAL A 66 -0.31 -17.95 -1.03
C VAL A 66 -0.54 -16.45 -0.84
N LEU A 67 -1.08 -16.05 0.32
CA LEU A 67 -1.36 -14.64 0.62
C LEU A 67 -0.07 -13.81 0.71
N LEU A 68 0.98 -14.33 1.36
CA LEU A 68 2.26 -13.62 1.43
C LEU A 68 2.91 -13.47 0.05
N GLY A 69 2.83 -14.49 -0.81
CA GLY A 69 3.29 -14.40 -2.20
C GLY A 69 2.56 -13.31 -2.99
N GLN A 70 1.23 -13.27 -2.90
CA GLN A 70 0.41 -12.25 -3.57
C GLN A 70 0.71 -10.83 -3.07
N GLU A 71 0.84 -10.66 -1.75
CA GLU A 71 1.16 -9.35 -1.18
C GLU A 71 2.60 -8.92 -1.50
N LEU A 72 3.55 -9.85 -1.58
CA LEU A 72 4.89 -9.54 -2.05
C LEU A 72 4.91 -9.07 -3.51
N GLU A 73 4.11 -9.68 -4.38
CA GLU A 73 3.95 -9.23 -5.77
C GLU A 73 3.36 -7.82 -5.84
N LYS A 74 2.32 -7.53 -5.05
CA LYS A 74 1.73 -6.18 -4.96
C LYS A 74 2.76 -5.14 -4.49
N ALA A 75 3.55 -5.48 -3.46
CA ALA A 75 4.61 -4.63 -2.97
C ALA A 75 5.72 -4.41 -4.02
N GLY A 76 6.10 -5.47 -4.73
CA GLY A 76 7.05 -5.39 -5.85
C GLY A 76 6.59 -4.44 -6.93
N LEU A 77 5.34 -4.56 -7.38
CA LEU A 77 4.73 -3.65 -8.37
C LEU A 77 4.71 -2.19 -7.87
N ALA A 78 4.34 -1.98 -6.61
CA ALA A 78 4.31 -0.65 -5.99
C ALA A 78 5.71 -0.01 -5.86
N ALA A 79 6.77 -0.82 -5.90
CA ALA A 79 8.15 -0.36 -5.88
C ALA A 79 8.85 -0.48 -7.24
N GLY A 80 8.10 -0.72 -8.31
CA GLY A 80 8.62 -0.68 -9.67
C GLY A 80 9.34 -1.94 -10.15
N VAL A 81 9.12 -3.08 -9.50
CA VAL A 81 9.47 -4.39 -10.09
C VAL A 81 8.53 -4.65 -11.26
N PRO A 82 9.04 -4.85 -12.49
CA PRO A 82 8.21 -5.14 -13.64
C PRO A 82 7.34 -6.39 -13.48
N ARG A 83 6.10 -6.31 -13.99
CA ARG A 83 5.13 -7.42 -13.94
C ARG A 83 5.64 -8.65 -14.67
N GLU A 84 6.37 -8.46 -15.77
CA GLU A 84 6.95 -9.52 -16.58
C GLU A 84 7.95 -10.36 -15.77
N TRP A 85 8.79 -9.73 -14.95
CA TRP A 85 9.73 -10.44 -14.09
C TRP A 85 9.03 -11.18 -12.95
N LEU A 86 8.03 -10.56 -12.31
CA LEU A 86 7.22 -11.21 -11.27
C LEU A 86 6.49 -12.44 -11.83
N ASN A 87 5.88 -12.31 -13.01
CA ASN A 87 5.24 -13.41 -13.72
C ASN A 87 6.25 -14.51 -14.06
N GLN A 88 7.45 -14.16 -14.55
CA GLN A 88 8.50 -15.12 -14.86
C GLN A 88 8.91 -15.92 -13.61
N ALA A 89 9.15 -15.25 -12.48
CA ALA A 89 9.48 -15.90 -11.21
C ALA A 89 8.35 -16.84 -10.75
N ARG A 90 7.10 -16.38 -10.80
CA ARG A 90 5.91 -17.18 -10.44
C ARG A 90 5.75 -18.41 -11.34
N THR A 91 5.85 -18.25 -12.66
CA THR A 91 5.71 -19.33 -13.63
C THR A 91 6.78 -20.39 -13.44
N ARG A 92 8.04 -19.99 -13.22
CA ARG A 92 9.12 -20.95 -12.94
C ARG A 92 8.83 -21.79 -11.70
N ALA A 93 8.37 -21.16 -10.62
CA ALA A 93 7.98 -21.86 -9.40
C ALA A 93 6.82 -22.85 -9.63
N HIS A 94 5.80 -22.46 -10.40
CA HIS A 94 4.67 -23.33 -10.75
C HIS A 94 5.11 -24.55 -11.57
N LEU A 95 6.06 -24.36 -12.49
CA LEU A 95 6.64 -25.43 -13.30
C LEU A 95 7.66 -26.29 -12.53
N GLY A 96 7.94 -25.99 -11.25
CA GLY A 96 8.94 -26.70 -10.46
C GLY A 96 10.38 -26.51 -10.96
N GLN A 97 10.64 -25.48 -11.76
CA GLN A 97 11.97 -25.18 -12.27
C GLN A 97 12.82 -24.51 -11.19
N PRO A 98 14.08 -24.92 -10.98
CA PRO A 98 14.91 -24.38 -9.91
C PRO A 98 15.13 -22.87 -10.05
N TRP A 99 15.23 -22.18 -8.91
CA TRP A 99 15.60 -20.77 -8.85
C TRP A 99 17.03 -20.57 -9.35
N ARG A 100 17.22 -19.52 -10.16
CA ARG A 100 18.53 -19.10 -10.68
C ARG A 100 18.57 -17.57 -10.65
N ARG A 101 19.72 -16.99 -10.33
CA ARG A 101 19.91 -15.53 -10.32
C ARG A 101 20.31 -15.02 -11.72
N ASP A 102 21.03 -15.85 -12.46
CA ASP A 102 21.55 -15.64 -13.81
C ASP A 102 20.52 -15.98 -14.90
N LEU A 103 19.24 -15.71 -14.62
CA LEU A 103 18.18 -15.94 -15.60
C LEU A 103 18.28 -14.91 -16.73
N HIS A 104 17.93 -15.36 -17.94
CA HIS A 104 17.60 -14.46 -19.02
C HIS A 104 16.23 -13.86 -18.71
N TRP A 105 16.25 -12.64 -18.15
CA TRP A 105 15.05 -11.91 -17.80
C TRP A 105 14.36 -11.38 -19.06
N HIS A 106 13.03 -11.47 -19.10
CA HIS A 106 12.27 -10.83 -20.17
C HIS A 106 12.56 -9.33 -20.20
N ASN A 107 12.61 -8.74 -21.39
CA ASN A 107 12.72 -7.28 -21.51
C ASN A 107 11.40 -6.65 -21.03
N PRO A 108 11.39 -5.96 -19.87
CA PRO A 108 10.16 -5.44 -19.31
C PRO A 108 9.69 -4.19 -20.05
N ARG A 109 8.39 -3.88 -19.93
CA ARG A 109 7.92 -2.54 -20.30
C ARG A 109 8.54 -1.49 -19.36
N PRO A 110 8.82 -0.27 -19.84
CA PRO A 110 9.31 0.80 -18.99
C PRO A 110 8.37 1.04 -17.80
N VAL A 111 8.94 1.16 -16.60
CA VAL A 111 8.21 1.48 -15.38
C VAL A 111 8.22 2.99 -15.19
N ASP A 112 7.04 3.58 -14.99
CA ASP A 112 6.90 5.01 -14.68
C ASP A 112 7.31 5.28 -13.22
N ARG A 113 8.61 5.51 -13.01
CA ARG A 113 9.18 5.80 -11.68
C ARG A 113 8.60 7.07 -11.06
N THR A 114 8.28 8.08 -11.87
CA THR A 114 7.71 9.35 -11.38
C THR A 114 6.36 9.11 -10.71
N ARG A 115 5.47 8.34 -11.36
CA ARG A 115 4.18 7.97 -10.77
C ARG A 115 4.33 7.18 -9.47
N LEU A 116 5.31 6.29 -9.38
CA LEU A 116 5.58 5.54 -8.14
C LEU A 116 6.06 6.43 -7.01
N LEU A 117 6.95 7.40 -7.29
CA LEU A 117 7.39 8.39 -6.31
C LEU A 117 6.23 9.25 -5.79
N VAL A 118 5.33 9.70 -6.67
CA VAL A 118 4.13 10.45 -6.28
C VAL A 118 3.22 9.61 -5.37
N GLY A 119 3.00 8.33 -5.71
CA GLY A 119 2.23 7.42 -4.88
C GLY A 119 2.84 7.21 -3.49
N LEU A 120 4.17 7.08 -3.43
CA LEU A 120 4.93 6.92 -2.19
C LEU A 120 4.91 8.19 -1.33
N ALA A 121 5.00 9.37 -1.95
CA ALA A 121 4.86 10.66 -1.27
C ALA A 121 3.47 10.82 -0.66
N GLY A 122 2.41 10.48 -1.40
CA GLY A 122 1.05 10.48 -0.87
C GLY A 122 0.87 9.54 0.34
N GLU A 123 1.58 8.41 0.38
CA GLU A 123 1.59 7.53 1.57
C GLU A 123 2.36 8.14 2.74
N ALA A 124 3.49 8.80 2.48
CA ALA A 124 4.23 9.52 3.50
C ALA A 124 3.41 10.66 4.13
N HIS A 125 2.70 11.46 3.32
CA HIS A 125 1.82 12.51 3.81
C HIS A 125 0.65 11.96 4.63
N ARG A 126 0.05 10.83 4.26
CA ARG A 126 -0.97 10.16 5.09
C ARG A 126 -0.41 9.71 6.45
N ILE A 127 0.85 9.29 6.49
CA ILE A 127 1.53 8.92 7.74
C ILE A 127 1.76 10.16 8.61
N GLN A 128 2.18 11.28 8.01
CA GLN A 128 2.36 12.57 8.70
C GLN A 128 1.04 13.09 9.25
N ASP A 129 -0.03 13.04 8.44
CA ASP A 129 -1.38 13.45 8.83
C ASP A 129 -1.90 12.65 10.02
N LEU A 130 -1.83 11.31 9.94
CA LEU A 130 -2.22 10.42 11.04
C LEU A 130 -1.47 10.77 12.33
N ALA A 131 -0.16 11.04 12.24
CA ALA A 131 0.64 11.43 13.39
C ALA A 131 0.32 12.85 13.89
N ALA A 132 -0.03 13.78 13.01
CA ALA A 132 -0.39 15.15 13.38
C ALA A 132 -1.73 15.17 14.12
N VAL A 133 -2.73 14.45 13.60
CA VAL A 133 -4.01 14.20 14.27
C VAL A 133 -3.79 13.53 15.62
N ALA A 134 -2.85 12.57 15.70
CA ALA A 134 -2.51 11.91 16.97
C ALA A 134 -2.09 12.89 18.04
N VAL A 135 -1.12 13.75 17.72
CA VAL A 135 -0.57 14.70 18.68
C VAL A 135 -1.60 15.79 18.99
N ALA A 136 -2.30 16.33 18.00
CA ALA A 136 -3.31 17.36 18.21
C ALA A 136 -4.48 16.88 19.08
N TYR A 137 -4.95 15.65 18.88
CA TYR A 137 -6.05 15.07 19.66
C TYR A 137 -5.62 14.60 21.05
N GLU A 138 -4.34 14.20 21.23
CA GLU A 138 -3.75 13.89 22.55
C GLU A 138 -3.97 15.02 23.55
N HIS A 139 -3.75 16.27 23.13
CA HIS A 139 -3.92 17.46 23.95
C HIS A 139 -5.39 17.86 24.21
N ARG A 140 -6.35 17.29 23.47
CA ARG A 140 -7.75 17.77 23.44
C ARG A 140 -8.80 16.72 23.85
N GLY A 141 -8.44 15.44 24.00
CA GLY A 141 -9.40 14.41 24.42
C GLY A 141 -8.94 12.94 24.42
N ALA A 142 -7.79 12.61 23.82
CA ALA A 142 -7.43 11.20 23.60
C ALA A 142 -7.16 10.37 24.87
N HIS A 143 -6.93 11.02 26.03
CA HIS A 143 -6.66 10.34 27.31
C HIS A 143 -7.84 9.47 27.80
N ALA A 144 -9.04 9.68 27.28
CA ALA A 144 -10.23 8.90 27.59
C ALA A 144 -10.30 7.54 26.85
N GLU A 145 -9.47 7.30 25.82
CA GLU A 145 -9.54 6.10 24.96
C GLU A 145 -8.17 5.40 24.72
N PRO A 146 -7.57 4.77 25.76
CA PRO A 146 -6.25 4.16 25.65
C PRO A 146 -6.16 3.04 24.59
N GLY A 147 -7.27 2.35 24.34
CA GLY A 147 -7.36 1.32 23.28
C GLY A 147 -7.15 1.92 21.88
N THR A 148 -7.82 3.04 21.58
CA THR A 148 -7.75 3.72 20.28
C THR A 148 -6.32 4.26 20.04
N ALA A 149 -5.69 4.87 21.05
CA ALA A 149 -4.31 5.34 20.96
C ALA A 149 -3.30 4.23 20.63
N THR A 150 -3.48 3.05 21.24
CA THR A 150 -2.65 1.88 20.94
C THR A 150 -2.79 1.45 19.48
N TRP A 151 -4.00 1.45 18.93
CA TRP A 151 -4.25 1.12 17.53
C TRP A 151 -3.64 2.13 16.57
N VAL A 152 -3.74 3.43 16.83
CA VAL A 152 -3.16 4.44 15.96
C VAL A 152 -1.63 4.34 15.93
N MET A 153 -0.99 4.18 17.10
CA MET A 153 0.46 3.96 17.17
C MET A 153 0.89 2.69 16.41
N ARG A 154 0.09 1.62 16.50
CA ARG A 154 0.34 0.38 15.76
C ARG A 154 0.24 0.60 14.26
N ASN A 155 -0.77 1.33 13.79
CA ASN A 155 -0.98 1.65 12.38
C ASN A 155 0.12 2.57 11.82
N LEU A 156 0.57 3.55 12.61
CA LEU A 156 1.72 4.39 12.30
C LEU A 156 3.00 3.56 12.07
N ARG A 157 3.33 2.67 13.01
CA ARG A 157 4.50 1.78 12.91
C ARG A 157 4.44 0.93 11.64
N ARG A 158 3.29 0.31 11.37
CA ARG A 158 3.08 -0.60 10.21
C ARG A 158 3.20 0.13 8.88
N SER A 159 2.52 1.25 8.73
CA SER A 159 2.54 2.07 7.52
C SER A 159 3.95 2.58 7.24
N ARG A 160 4.64 3.08 8.27
CA ARG A 160 6.03 3.50 8.16
C ARG A 160 6.93 2.34 7.70
N THR A 161 6.86 1.18 8.36
CA THR A 161 7.71 0.04 8.00
C THR A 161 7.54 -0.32 6.52
N ARG A 162 6.31 -0.40 6.03
CA ARG A 162 6.03 -0.65 4.61
C ARG A 162 6.61 0.44 3.72
N LEU A 163 6.33 1.72 4.00
CA LEU A 163 6.84 2.85 3.22
C LEU A 163 8.36 2.78 3.07
N VAL A 164 9.08 2.52 4.16
CA VAL A 164 10.54 2.44 4.18
C VAL A 164 11.06 1.30 3.31
N GLN A 165 10.40 0.14 3.34
CA GLN A 165 10.77 -1.00 2.50
C GLN A 165 10.51 -0.72 1.01
N LEU A 166 9.41 -0.04 0.68
CA LEU A 166 9.10 0.37 -0.70
C LEU A 166 10.08 1.44 -1.20
N ALA A 167 10.39 2.44 -0.38
CA ALA A 167 11.38 3.47 -0.69
C ALA A 167 12.76 2.85 -1.00
N ARG A 168 13.15 1.83 -0.23
CA ARG A 168 14.40 1.11 -0.48
C ARG A 168 14.37 0.33 -1.80
N LEU A 169 13.25 -0.32 -2.10
CA LEU A 169 13.08 -1.05 -3.36
C LEU A 169 13.08 -0.14 -4.58
N LEU A 170 12.50 1.06 -4.46
CA LEU A 170 12.49 2.08 -5.52
C LEU A 170 13.80 2.89 -5.60
N ALA A 171 14.78 2.54 -4.77
CA ALA A 171 16.07 3.22 -4.62
C ALA A 171 15.91 4.74 -4.42
N VAL A 172 14.96 5.14 -3.57
CA VAL A 172 14.77 6.55 -3.23
C VAL A 172 16.02 7.05 -2.49
N ASN A 173 16.56 8.17 -2.96
CA ASN A 173 17.70 8.84 -2.33
C ASN A 173 17.26 9.97 -1.37
N ASP A 174 18.21 10.51 -0.62
CA ASP A 174 17.93 11.51 0.41
C ASP A 174 17.36 12.80 -0.16
N ASP A 175 17.86 13.25 -1.32
CA ASP A 175 17.35 14.46 -1.97
C ASP A 175 15.90 14.30 -2.46
N GLU A 176 15.57 13.13 -2.99
CA GLU A 176 14.21 12.77 -3.38
C GLU A 176 13.28 12.73 -2.18
N ALA A 177 13.67 12.01 -1.11
CA ALA A 177 12.89 11.97 0.12
C ALA A 177 12.73 13.36 0.74
N GLN A 178 13.79 14.17 0.75
CA GLN A 178 13.77 15.54 1.26
C GLN A 178 12.77 16.39 0.50
N ARG A 179 12.78 16.36 -0.84
CA ARG A 179 11.81 17.09 -1.66
C ARG A 179 10.38 16.58 -1.47
N LEU A 180 10.20 15.25 -1.42
CA LEU A 180 8.88 14.63 -1.50
C LEU A 180 8.14 14.56 -0.16
N TRP A 181 8.80 14.35 0.97
CA TRP A 181 8.12 14.22 2.26
C TRP A 181 8.92 14.61 3.51
N ASN A 182 10.25 14.72 3.45
CA ASN A 182 11.08 14.99 4.64
C ASN A 182 11.42 16.47 4.86
N SER A 183 11.07 17.37 3.94
CA SER A 183 11.31 18.82 4.11
C SER A 183 10.45 19.43 5.24
N PRO A 184 10.97 20.45 5.97
CA PRO A 184 10.24 21.12 7.06
C PRO A 184 8.81 21.53 6.69
N HIS A 185 8.57 22.07 5.49
CA HIS A 185 7.25 22.51 5.06
C HIS A 185 6.19 21.40 5.08
N HIS A 186 6.57 20.15 4.83
CA HIS A 186 5.64 19.01 4.88
C HIS A 186 5.18 18.71 6.32
N TRP A 187 6.09 18.85 7.29
CA TRP A 187 5.78 18.68 8.70
C TRP A 187 4.91 19.82 9.23
N THR A 188 5.25 21.06 8.86
CA THR A 188 4.47 22.24 9.21
C THR A 188 3.06 22.17 8.62
N ALA A 189 2.91 21.80 7.34
CA ALA A 189 1.60 21.65 6.70
C ALA A 189 0.72 20.59 7.39
N ALA A 190 1.30 19.45 7.78
CA ALA A 190 0.56 18.42 8.52
C ALA A 190 0.12 18.92 9.90
N ALA A 191 0.99 19.63 10.62
CA ALA A 191 0.68 20.22 11.91
C ALA A 191 -0.40 21.31 11.82
N GLU A 192 -0.32 22.19 10.82
CA GLU A 192 -1.32 23.22 10.56
C GLU A 192 -2.68 22.62 10.21
N GLY A 193 -2.72 21.59 9.35
CA GLY A 193 -3.95 20.88 9.00
C GLY A 193 -4.63 20.21 10.20
N ALA A 194 -3.84 19.71 11.16
CA ALA A 194 -4.39 19.18 12.41
C ALA A 194 -4.78 20.28 13.42
N ARG A 195 -4.05 21.40 13.45
CA ARG A 195 -4.35 22.54 14.33
C ARG A 195 -5.68 23.21 13.96
N ALA A 196 -5.90 23.41 12.66
CA ALA A 196 -7.08 24.08 12.11
C ALA A 196 -8.37 23.25 12.27
N ALA A 197 -8.24 21.94 12.46
CA ALA A 197 -9.36 21.05 12.68
C ALA A 197 -9.99 21.25 14.07
N GLY A 198 -11.33 21.28 14.10
CA GLY A 198 -12.10 21.26 15.34
C GLY A 198 -11.96 19.93 16.10
N VAL A 199 -12.33 19.91 17.38
CA VAL A 199 -12.20 18.70 18.22
C VAL A 199 -12.99 17.51 17.64
N ASP A 200 -14.20 17.73 17.16
CA ASP A 200 -15.04 16.68 16.57
C ASP A 200 -14.48 16.12 15.25
N GLU A 201 -13.87 16.99 14.45
CA GLU A 201 -13.18 16.57 13.22
C GLU A 201 -11.95 15.73 13.56
N LEU A 202 -11.16 16.15 14.55
CA LEU A 202 -10.02 15.39 15.04
C LEU A 202 -10.42 14.03 15.61
N ASP A 203 -11.51 13.96 16.40
CA ASP A 203 -12.04 12.68 16.90
C ASP A 203 -12.44 11.75 15.75
N THR A 204 -13.15 12.29 14.76
CA THR A 204 -13.60 11.54 13.58
C THR A 204 -12.40 10.99 12.80
N ARG A 205 -11.41 11.83 12.51
CA ARG A 205 -10.19 11.44 11.79
C ARG A 205 -9.36 10.44 12.60
N TRP A 206 -9.21 10.66 13.89
CA TRP A 206 -8.50 9.77 14.81
C TRP A 206 -9.12 8.36 14.84
N ARG A 207 -10.44 8.26 15.00
CA ARG A 207 -11.16 6.98 14.97
C ARG A 207 -11.09 6.33 13.59
N ALA A 208 -11.15 7.12 12.51
CA ALA A 208 -10.97 6.60 11.15
C ALA A 208 -9.57 5.98 10.96
N HIS A 209 -8.51 6.65 11.45
CA HIS A 209 -7.16 6.11 11.42
C HIS A 209 -7.00 4.84 12.26
N ALA A 210 -7.67 4.75 13.41
CA ALA A 210 -7.63 3.56 14.26
C ALA A 210 -8.32 2.35 13.60
N ARG A 211 -9.47 2.57 12.93
CA ARG A 211 -10.31 1.52 12.32
C ARG A 211 -9.92 1.14 10.90
N ASN A 212 -9.03 1.91 10.27
CA ASN A 212 -8.59 1.64 8.90
C ASN A 212 -8.03 0.22 8.75
N ASP A 213 -8.47 -0.53 7.74
CA ASP A 213 -7.98 -1.88 7.48
C ASP A 213 -6.51 -1.84 7.04
N GLN A 214 -5.63 -2.39 7.87
CA GLN A 214 -4.19 -2.46 7.63
C GLN A 214 -3.73 -3.84 7.17
N THR A 215 -4.64 -4.76 6.86
CA THR A 215 -4.30 -6.17 6.58
C THR A 215 -3.31 -6.29 5.43
N SER A 216 -3.57 -5.64 4.30
CA SER A 216 -2.65 -5.66 3.15
C SER A 216 -1.31 -5.00 3.48
N ILE A 217 -1.30 -3.85 4.16
CA ILE A 217 -0.06 -3.15 4.56
C ILE A 217 0.82 -4.05 5.43
N VAL A 218 0.22 -4.72 6.41
CA VAL A 218 0.92 -5.64 7.32
C VAL A 218 1.47 -6.84 6.58
N LEU A 219 0.67 -7.45 5.70
CA LEU A 219 1.10 -8.62 4.94
C LEU A 219 2.23 -8.27 3.96
N GLN A 220 2.16 -7.11 3.30
CA GLN A 220 3.24 -6.61 2.44
C GLN A 220 4.53 -6.41 3.24
N ALA A 221 4.46 -5.68 4.36
CA ALA A 221 5.64 -5.44 5.19
C ALA A 221 6.26 -6.74 5.71
N ARG A 222 5.41 -7.72 6.07
CA ARG A 222 5.84 -9.06 6.50
C ARG A 222 6.49 -9.85 5.37
N ALA A 223 5.91 -9.85 4.17
CA ALA A 223 6.44 -10.57 3.03
C ALA A 223 7.78 -9.98 2.54
N LEU A 224 7.90 -8.65 2.55
CA LEU A 224 9.15 -7.94 2.29
C LEU A 224 10.22 -8.30 3.33
N THR A 225 9.85 -8.32 4.61
CA THR A 225 10.74 -8.74 5.72
C THR A 225 11.24 -10.17 5.54
N LYS A 226 10.33 -11.11 5.23
CA LYS A 226 10.66 -12.53 4.97
C LYS A 226 11.59 -12.68 3.76
N SER A 227 11.51 -11.77 2.80
CA SER A 227 12.41 -11.69 1.63
C SER A 227 13.75 -10.98 1.93
N GLY A 228 14.01 -10.62 3.19
CA GLY A 228 15.25 -9.96 3.62
C GLY A 228 15.31 -8.47 3.27
N ILE A 229 14.16 -7.80 3.16
CA ILE A 229 14.03 -6.36 2.92
C ILE A 229 13.56 -5.71 4.23
N THR A 230 14.51 -5.31 5.08
CA THR A 230 14.24 -4.92 6.49
C THR A 230 14.91 -3.62 6.92
N ALA A 231 15.96 -3.18 6.24
CA ALA A 231 16.79 -2.08 6.70
C ALA A 231 16.22 -0.71 6.30
N PRO A 232 16.21 0.28 7.21
CA PRO A 232 15.94 1.65 6.82
C PRO A 232 16.95 2.12 5.77
N THR A 233 16.46 2.84 4.77
CA THR A 233 17.28 3.67 3.90
C THR A 233 17.47 5.03 4.58
N SER A 234 18.54 5.77 4.27
CA SER A 234 18.71 7.15 4.75
C SER A 234 17.53 8.05 4.32
N ALA A 235 16.92 7.73 3.18
CA ALA A 235 15.72 8.37 2.62
C ALA A 235 14.39 8.02 3.35
N ALA A 236 14.45 7.29 4.46
CA ALA A 236 13.28 6.84 5.19
C ALA A 236 12.60 7.96 5.98
N LEU A 237 11.29 7.85 6.21
CA LEU A 237 10.64 8.61 7.27
C LEU A 237 11.31 8.32 8.63
N PRO A 238 11.44 9.31 9.53
CA PRO A 238 11.98 9.11 10.88
C PRO A 238 11.20 8.03 11.64
N PRO A 239 11.79 7.37 12.66
CA PRO A 239 11.06 6.44 13.53
C PRO A 239 9.81 7.08 14.14
N PRO A 240 8.75 6.31 14.46
CA PRO A 240 7.49 6.87 14.94
C PRO A 240 7.60 7.80 16.15
N GLY A 241 8.47 7.48 17.12
CA GLY A 241 8.72 8.38 18.26
C GLY A 241 9.25 9.75 17.81
N ARG A 242 10.19 9.76 16.85
CA ARG A 242 10.73 11.00 16.30
C ARG A 242 9.72 11.77 15.46
N ILE A 243 8.85 11.09 14.71
CA ILE A 243 7.75 11.73 13.99
C ILE A 243 6.85 12.51 14.96
N LEU A 244 6.46 11.87 16.06
CA LEU A 244 5.59 12.48 17.07
C LEU A 244 6.29 13.64 17.78
N GLU A 245 7.58 13.51 18.11
CA GLU A 245 8.38 14.63 18.65
C GLU A 245 8.44 15.83 17.71
N LEU A 246 8.67 15.60 16.41
CA LEU A 246 8.72 16.68 15.42
C LEU A 246 7.38 17.40 15.35
N LEU A 247 6.28 16.65 15.24
CA LEU A 247 4.95 17.24 15.14
C LEU A 247 4.50 17.93 16.42
N ARG A 248 4.89 17.43 17.60
CA ARG A 248 4.65 18.13 18.88
C ARG A 248 5.33 19.48 18.90
N LYS A 249 6.59 19.55 18.45
CA LYS A 249 7.31 20.84 18.32
C LYS A 249 6.59 21.77 17.35
N GLU A 250 6.23 21.31 16.15
CA GLU A 250 5.52 22.13 15.16
C GLU A 250 4.15 22.63 15.68
N LEU A 251 3.48 21.82 16.50
CA LEU A 251 2.21 22.17 17.12
C LEU A 251 2.37 23.23 18.24
N GLU A 252 3.41 23.11 19.07
CA GLU A 252 3.75 24.03 20.17
C GLU A 252 4.33 25.38 19.69
N HIS A 253 5.21 25.39 18.68
CA HIS A 253 5.92 26.59 18.23
C HIS A 253 5.02 27.64 17.54
N ASN A 254 3.80 27.26 17.16
CA ASN A 254 2.84 28.11 16.45
C ASN A 254 1.59 28.40 17.31
N ILE A 255 1.71 28.33 18.64
CA ILE A 255 0.76 28.98 19.55
C ILE A 255 1.01 30.49 19.42
N VAL A 256 0.27 31.14 18.53
CA VAL A 256 0.11 32.60 18.58
C VAL A 256 -0.45 32.90 19.98
N PRO A 257 0.19 33.74 20.81
CA PRO A 257 -0.46 34.20 22.02
C PRO A 257 -1.78 34.84 21.59
N GLU A 258 -2.91 34.33 22.09
CA GLU A 258 -4.17 35.03 22.00
C GLU A 258 -3.89 36.46 22.48
N ALA A 259 -3.89 37.39 21.53
CA ALA A 259 -3.80 38.79 21.86
C ALA A 259 -4.98 39.08 22.78
N GLU A 260 -4.64 39.54 23.99
CA GLU A 260 -5.55 40.08 24.98
C GLU A 260 -6.71 40.83 24.32
N GLY A 261 -7.91 40.57 24.84
CA GLY A 261 -9.16 41.09 24.36
C GLY A 261 -9.10 42.56 23.97
N ALA A 262 -9.15 42.79 22.66
CA ALA A 262 -9.73 44.01 22.14
C ALA A 262 -11.23 43.76 22.03
N ASP A 263 -11.90 44.03 23.14
CA ASP A 263 -13.30 44.34 23.23
C ASP A 263 -13.67 45.34 22.12
N ARG A 264 -14.24 44.83 21.02
CA ARG A 264 -14.89 45.64 20.00
C ARG A 264 -16.24 45.01 19.70
N HIS A 265 -17.19 45.49 20.50
CA HIS A 265 -18.55 45.82 20.11
C HIS A 265 -18.99 45.35 18.72
N LEU A 266 -19.95 44.43 18.77
CA LEU A 266 -20.93 44.14 17.73
C LEU A 266 -21.52 45.44 17.16
N GLU A 267 -21.33 45.67 15.87
CA GLU A 267 -22.40 46.23 15.05
C GLU A 267 -22.63 45.31 13.85
N ALA A 268 -23.88 44.85 13.77
CA ALA A 268 -24.38 44.02 12.71
C ALA A 268 -24.51 44.84 11.44
N GLU A 269 -23.84 44.43 10.37
CA GLU A 269 -24.18 44.87 9.02
C GLU A 269 -24.57 43.64 8.20
N VAL A 270 -25.89 43.54 7.99
CA VAL A 270 -26.55 42.56 7.14
C VAL A 270 -26.27 42.93 5.68
N VAL A 271 -25.50 42.11 4.97
CA VAL A 271 -25.51 42.07 3.50
C VAL A 271 -25.32 40.62 3.01
N GLU A 272 -26.37 40.09 2.41
CA GLU A 272 -26.37 38.98 1.43
C GLU A 272 -27.08 39.52 0.16
N PRO A 273 -26.95 38.94 -1.05
CA PRO A 273 -26.00 37.93 -1.53
C PRO A 273 -25.31 38.33 -2.86
N ALA A 274 -24.14 37.76 -3.17
CA ALA A 274 -23.60 37.77 -4.53
C ALA A 274 -23.22 36.36 -5.01
N ARG A 275 -24.19 35.73 -5.65
CA ARG A 275 -24.04 34.59 -6.56
C ARG A 275 -23.10 34.95 -7.71
N HIS A 276 -21.92 34.34 -7.81
CA HIS A 276 -21.36 33.75 -9.05
C HIS A 276 -19.84 33.52 -8.92
N GLY A 277 -19.44 32.29 -9.27
CA GLY A 277 -18.06 31.99 -9.65
C GLY A 277 -17.37 31.00 -8.72
N ILE A 278 -17.61 29.70 -8.95
CA ILE A 278 -16.61 28.66 -9.21
C ILE A 278 -17.41 27.42 -9.66
N GLU A 279 -17.93 27.50 -10.89
CA GLU A 279 -17.91 26.31 -11.76
C GLU A 279 -16.51 26.29 -12.37
N ILE A 280 -15.83 25.15 -12.24
CA ILE A 280 -14.56 24.68 -12.81
C ILE A 280 -13.67 24.12 -11.68
N ALA A 281 -14.00 22.90 -11.24
CA ALA A 281 -13.07 21.83 -10.86
C ALA A 281 -13.82 20.52 -10.48
N VAL A 282 -14.92 20.16 -11.16
CA VAL A 282 -15.63 18.88 -10.98
C VAL A 282 -15.53 18.03 -12.26
N ALA A 283 -14.30 17.84 -12.75
CA ALA A 283 -14.02 16.98 -13.90
C ALA A 283 -12.65 16.27 -13.77
N ALA A 284 -12.49 15.47 -12.72
CA ALA A 284 -11.40 14.48 -12.63
C ALA A 284 -11.72 13.25 -11.77
N THR A 285 -12.94 13.10 -11.25
CA THR A 285 -13.37 11.91 -10.52
C THR A 285 -14.43 11.16 -11.32
N GLY A 286 -13.98 10.29 -12.21
CA GLY A 286 -14.84 9.30 -12.86
C GLY A 286 -15.33 8.25 -11.86
N ILE A 287 -16.33 8.61 -11.05
CA ILE A 287 -17.14 7.67 -10.26
C ILE A 287 -18.60 8.13 -10.37
N GLY A 288 -19.31 7.56 -11.35
CA GLY A 288 -20.75 7.70 -11.48
C GLY A 288 -21.46 6.97 -10.35
N SER A 289 -22.40 7.68 -9.70
CA SER A 289 -23.46 7.07 -8.92
C SER A 289 -24.43 6.33 -9.85
N GLY A 290 -24.75 5.10 -9.51
CA GLY A 290 -25.83 4.35 -10.14
C GLY A 290 -26.19 3.16 -9.27
N GLY A 291 -27.33 3.24 -8.57
CA GLY A 291 -27.95 2.06 -7.97
C GLY A 291 -28.84 2.34 -6.77
N ALA A 292 -30.10 2.70 -7.03
CA ALA A 292 -31.26 2.15 -6.32
C ALA A 292 -32.53 2.61 -7.08
N ASP A 293 -33.18 1.72 -7.82
CA ASP A 293 -34.32 0.94 -7.32
C ASP A 293 -35.01 0.21 -8.49
N GLY A 294 -35.57 -0.97 -8.23
CA GLY A 294 -36.35 -1.70 -9.24
C GLY A 294 -36.26 -3.22 -9.17
N LEU A 295 -37.10 -3.80 -8.33
CA LEU A 295 -37.53 -5.20 -8.31
C LEU A 295 -37.86 -5.73 -9.73
N VAL A 296 -37.51 -7.01 -10.00
CA VAL A 296 -38.38 -8.09 -10.52
C VAL A 296 -37.55 -9.29 -11.01
N HIS A 297 -37.96 -10.46 -10.53
CA HIS A 297 -37.77 -11.86 -10.93
C HIS A 297 -36.86 -12.28 -12.12
N ASP A 298 -36.10 -13.34 -11.84
CA ASP A 298 -36.11 -14.66 -12.51
C ASP A 298 -34.79 -15.17 -13.11
N ARG A 299 -34.58 -16.49 -12.92
CA ARG A 299 -33.63 -17.43 -13.56
C ARG A 299 -32.20 -17.57 -13.00
N LEU A 300 -32.07 -18.65 -12.21
CA LEU A 300 -30.83 -19.40 -11.94
C LEU A 300 -30.22 -19.99 -13.23
N PRO A 301 -28.88 -20.07 -13.36
CA PRO A 301 -28.24 -20.94 -14.35
C PRO A 301 -28.18 -22.38 -13.84
N VAL A 302 -28.70 -23.28 -14.68
CA VAL A 302 -28.64 -24.74 -14.57
C VAL A 302 -27.19 -25.23 -14.58
N LEU A 303 -26.79 -25.99 -13.56
CA LEU A 303 -25.57 -26.79 -13.56
C LEU A 303 -25.76 -28.03 -14.46
N PRO A 304 -24.77 -28.44 -15.27
CA PRO A 304 -24.86 -29.68 -16.03
C PRO A 304 -24.87 -30.90 -15.09
N ARG A 305 -25.91 -31.73 -15.24
CA ARG A 305 -26.07 -33.03 -14.59
C ARG A 305 -24.87 -33.93 -14.91
N GLN A 306 -24.29 -34.55 -13.88
CA GLN A 306 -23.43 -35.70 -14.05
C GLN A 306 -24.24 -36.94 -14.47
N PRO A 307 -23.73 -37.81 -15.34
CA PRO A 307 -24.37 -39.09 -15.65
C PRO A 307 -24.22 -40.05 -14.46
N SER A 308 -25.36 -40.52 -13.95
CA SER A 308 -25.47 -41.59 -12.97
C SER A 308 -25.05 -42.93 -13.59
N PHE A 309 -24.00 -43.56 -13.05
CA PHE A 309 -23.76 -44.98 -13.26
C PHE A 309 -24.74 -45.77 -12.40
N GLY A 310 -25.77 -46.34 -13.04
CA GLY A 310 -26.62 -47.34 -12.42
C GLY A 310 -25.87 -48.67 -12.34
N VAL A 311 -25.57 -49.11 -11.13
CA VAL A 311 -25.23 -50.50 -10.84
C VAL A 311 -26.53 -51.18 -10.44
N GLY A 312 -27.11 -51.94 -11.37
CA GLY A 312 -28.16 -52.90 -11.06
C GLY A 312 -27.53 -54.14 -10.43
N VAL A 313 -27.94 -54.44 -9.20
CA VAL A 313 -27.81 -55.77 -8.61
C VAL A 313 -29.22 -56.19 -8.25
N GLU A 314 -29.76 -57.16 -8.98
CA GLU A 314 -30.89 -57.97 -8.53
C GLU A 314 -30.36 -59.40 -8.33
N PRO A 315 -30.79 -60.12 -7.28
CA PRO A 315 -30.94 -61.56 -7.32
C PRO A 315 -32.24 -61.98 -8.04
#